data_AF-A0A4R4TDT3-F1
#
_entry.id   AF-A0A4R4TDT3-F1
#
_cell.length_a   1.000
_cell.length_b   1.000
_cell.length_c   1.000
_cell.angle_alpha   90.00
_cell.angle_beta   90.00
_cell.angle_gamma   90.00
#
_symmetry.space_group_name_H-M   'P 1'
#
loop_
_entity.id
_entity.type
_entity.pdbx_description
1 polymer ?
#
loop_
_entity_poly.entity_id
_entity_poly.type
_entity_poly.pdbx_seq_one_letter_code
_entity_poly.pdbx_strand_id
1 'polypeptide(L)' 'MQHIQVTTAPVELSHHTTSEGTVVWLRCGCGRLRMVFTPDSPADRPMTAGGRTLGCPYCG' A
#
# COMPACT_ATOMS: atom_id res chain seq x y z
N MET A 1 -2.36 24.68 -10.33
CA MET A 1 -1.63 23.61 -9.62
C MET A 1 -2.46 23.24 -8.38
N GLN A 2 -3.25 22.17 -8.44
CA GLN A 2 -4.12 21.79 -7.33
C GLN A 2 -3.35 20.94 -6.32
N HIS A 3 -3.28 21.42 -5.08
CA HIS A 3 -2.78 20.67 -3.94
C HIS A 3 -3.78 19.54 -3.64
N ILE A 4 -3.40 18.30 -3.91
CA ILE A 4 -4.19 17.12 -3.54
C ILE A 4 -4.09 16.97 -2.02
N GLN A 5 -4.96 17.63 -1.27
CA GLN A 5 -5.19 17.30 0.14
C GLN A 5 -6.09 16.09 0.19
N VAL A 6 -5.52 14.89 0.06
CA VAL A 6 -6.28 13.68 0.30
C VAL A 6 -5.95 13.10 1.67
N THR A 7 -6.96 13.20 2.53
CA THR A 7 -6.95 12.82 3.95
C THR A 7 -7.56 11.45 4.21
N THR A 8 -8.06 10.76 3.19
CA THR A 8 -8.69 9.44 3.37
C THR A 8 -7.63 8.34 3.46
N ALA A 9 -7.78 7.51 4.49
CA ALA A 9 -6.96 6.32 4.68
C ALA A 9 -7.02 5.41 3.43
N PRO A 10 -5.94 4.66 3.12
CA PRO A 10 -5.95 3.70 2.03
C PRO A 10 -7.08 2.69 2.19
N VAL A 11 -7.75 2.38 1.07
CA VAL A 11 -8.83 1.40 1.02
C VAL A 11 -8.28 0.09 0.47
N GLU A 12 -8.60 -1.03 1.10
CA GLU A 12 -8.27 -2.35 0.60
C GLU A 12 -9.06 -2.69 -0.66
N LEU A 13 -8.36 -3.17 -1.68
CA LEU A 13 -8.92 -3.59 -2.96
C LEU A 13 -8.96 -5.11 -3.07
N SER A 14 -7.90 -5.78 -2.62
CA SER A 14 -7.83 -7.23 -2.62
C SER A 14 -6.85 -7.76 -1.58
N HIS A 15 -7.09 -9.00 -1.18
CA HIS A 15 -6.30 -9.75 -0.21
C HIS A 15 -6.06 -11.15 -0.79
N HIS A 16 -4.79 -11.56 -0.85
CA HIS A 16 -4.41 -12.89 -1.31
C HIS A 16 -3.44 -13.53 -0.32
N THR A 17 -3.77 -14.73 0.15
CA THR A 17 -2.83 -15.59 0.87
C THR A 17 -2.09 -16.44 -0.16
N THR A 18 -0.76 -16.48 -0.04
CA THR A 18 0.13 -17.35 -0.81
C THR A 18 0.77 -18.39 0.12
N SER A 19 1.63 -19.25 -0.41
CA SER A 19 2.42 -20.18 0.41
C SER A 19 3.56 -19.50 1.19
N GLU A 20 3.80 -18.22 0.95
CA GLU A 20 4.94 -17.47 1.49
C GLU A 20 4.52 -16.28 2.36
N GLY A 21 3.24 -15.93 2.35
CA GLY A 21 2.72 -14.77 3.06
C GLY A 21 1.40 -14.24 2.51
N THR A 22 1.07 -13.03 2.90
CA THR A 22 -0.12 -12.31 2.45
C THR A 22 0.25 -11.12 1.57
N VAL A 23 -0.44 -10.98 0.44
CA VAL A 23 -0.40 -9.79 -0.41
C VAL A 23 -1.71 -9.01 -0.27
N VAL A 24 -1.62 -7.74 0.09
CA VAL A 24 -2.75 -6.81 0.13
C VAL A 24 -2.53 -5.69 -0.88
N TRP A 25 -3.53 -5.46 -1.75
CA TRP A 25 -3.57 -4.31 -2.63
C TRP A 25 -4.44 -3.22 -2.05
N LEU A 26 -3.93 -2.00 -2.05
CA LEU A 26 -4.56 -0.83 -1.48
C LEU A 26 -4.69 0.27 -2.54
N ARG A 27 -5.81 0.99 -2.51
CA ARG A 27 -5.95 2.29 -3.18
C ARG A 27 -5.76 3.39 -2.16
N CYS A 28 -4.70 4.18 -2.33
CA CYS A 28 -4.54 5.39 -1.56
C CYS A 28 -5.58 6.44 -1.97
N GLY A 29 -5.97 7.31 -1.05
CA GLY A 29 -6.86 8.42 -1.39
C GLY A 29 -6.29 9.36 -2.49
N CYS A 30 -4.97 9.45 -2.68
CA CYS A 30 -4.40 10.16 -3.84
C CYS A 30 -4.64 9.44 -5.20
N GLY A 31 -5.34 8.31 -5.19
CA GLY A 31 -5.69 7.52 -6.37
C GLY A 31 -4.65 6.45 -6.75
N ARG A 32 -3.45 6.49 -6.16
CA ARG A 32 -2.38 5.53 -6.47
C ARG A 32 -2.60 4.16 -5.82
N LEU A 33 -2.14 3.14 -6.55
CA LEU A 33 -2.08 1.78 -6.07
C LEU A 33 -0.82 1.55 -5.22
N ARG A 34 -0.98 0.77 -4.16
CA ARG A 34 0.08 0.27 -3.30
C ARG A 34 -0.15 -1.21 -3.05
N MET A 35 0.92 -1.99 -3.10
CA MET A 35 0.94 -3.38 -2.63
C MET A 35 1.74 -3.45 -1.33
N VAL A 36 1.23 -4.24 -0.39
CA VAL A 36 1.94 -4.66 0.82
C VAL A 36 2.03 -6.18 0.77
N PHE A 37 3.24 -6.72 0.87
CA PHE A 37 3.48 -8.15 1.08
C PHE A 37 3.99 -8.34 2.50
N THR A 38 3.31 -9.19 3.27
CA THR A 38 3.69 -9.59 4.63
C THR A 38 4.09 -11.07 4.58
N PRO A 39 5.38 -11.40 4.73
CA PRO A 39 5.81 -12.79 4.80
C PRO A 39 5.24 -13.53 6.02
N ASP A 40 5.01 -14.83 5.90
CA ASP A 40 4.62 -15.67 7.05
C ASP A 40 5.77 -15.93 8.03
N SER A 41 6.99 -15.95 7.49
CA SER A 41 8.22 -16.11 8.26
C SER A 41 8.50 -14.84 9.08
N PRO A 42 8.65 -14.95 10.41
CA PRO A 42 8.92 -13.80 11.27
C PRO A 42 10.35 -13.25 11.11
N ALA A 43 11.24 -13.97 10.41
CA ALA A 43 12.59 -13.50 10.10
C ALA A 43 12.59 -12.50 8.92
N ASP A 44 11.57 -12.54 8.07
CA ASP A 44 11.47 -11.73 6.87
C ASP A 44 10.71 -10.43 7.13
N ARG A 45 11.02 -9.40 6.33
CA ARG A 45 10.42 -8.07 6.50
C ARG A 45 9.29 -7.85 5.50
N PRO A 46 8.22 -7.13 5.89
CA PRO A 46 7.20 -6.70 4.95
C PRO A 46 7.79 -5.87 3.82
N MET A 47 7.35 -6.15 2.59
CA MET A 47 7.73 -5.44 1.40
C MET A 47 6.58 -4.57 0.91
N THR A 48 6.91 -3.43 0.31
CA THR A 48 5.90 -2.57 -0.30
C THR A 48 6.30 -2.17 -1.70
N ALA A 49 5.32 -2.19 -2.60
CA ALA A 49 5.47 -1.72 -3.97
C ALA A 49 4.43 -0.61 -4.25
N GLY A 50 4.85 0.42 -4.99
CA GLY A 50 4.01 1.58 -5.30
C GLY A 50 4.83 2.87 -5.31
N GLY A 51 4.46 3.80 -6.17
CA GLY A 51 5.20 5.05 -6.37
C GLY A 51 4.89 6.12 -5.31
N ARG A 52 5.93 6.80 -4.84
CA ARG A 52 5.89 7.96 -3.94
C ARG A 52 5.11 9.13 -4.52
N THR A 53 4.10 9.63 -3.82
CA THR A 53 3.31 10.80 -4.25
C THR A 53 3.61 11.97 -3.34
N LEU A 54 4.19 13.04 -3.88
CA LEU A 54 4.47 14.25 -3.11
C LEU A 54 3.18 14.80 -2.49
N GLY A 55 3.21 15.05 -1.18
CA GLY A 55 2.06 15.57 -0.43
C GLY A 55 1.04 14.51 0.00
N CYS A 56 1.27 13.22 -0.28
CA CYS A 56 0.40 12.15 0.19
C CYS A 56 1.01 11.42 1.40
N PRO A 57 0.34 11.40 2.57
CA PRO A 57 0.89 10.79 3.78
C PRO A 57 1.02 9.26 3.72
N TYR A 58 0.37 8.60 2.73
CA TYR A 58 0.33 7.13 2.63
C TYR A 58 1.17 6.55 1.49
N CYS A 59 1.60 7.38 0.54
CA CYS A 59 2.39 6.93 -0.60
C CYS A 59 3.92 7.00 -0.36
N GLY A 60 4.36 7.57 0.75
CA GLY A 60 5.78 7.68 1.12
C GLY A 60 6.49 8.81 0.39
#